data_AF-A0A7X5YLC5-F1
#
_entry.id   AF-A0A7X5YLC5-F1
#
_cell.length_a   1.000
_cell.length_b   1.000
_cell.length_c   1.000
_cell.angle_alpha   90.00
_cell.angle_beta   90.00
_cell.angle_gamma   90.00
#
_symmetry.space_group_name_H-M   'P 1'
#
loop_
_entity.id
_entity.type
_entity.pdbx_description
1 polymer ?
#
loop_
_entity_poly.entity_id
_entity_poly.type
_entity_poly.pdbx_seq_one_letter_code
_entity_poly.pdbx_strand_id
1 'polypeptide(L)'
;MAKYAPLASFLRRQKRAEVDLTFRDIERIVGGILPKAAAVDGWWRSDPSGPVMPQHIAFADAGFVAEPQTRAETVHFVRLDPARSISDAEKAEDRSGTS
;
A
#
# COMPACT_ATOMS: atom_id res chain seq x y z
N MET A 1 -1.04 -12.85 13.56
CA MET A 1 -2.19 -12.47 12.72
C MET A 1 -1.83 -12.71 11.25
N ALA A 2 -2.19 -13.88 10.72
CA ALA A 2 -1.64 -14.41 9.46
C ALA A 2 -2.50 -14.12 8.20
N LYS A 3 -3.66 -13.46 8.33
CA LYS A 3 -4.62 -13.33 7.21
C LYS A 3 -4.02 -12.63 5.98
N TYR A 4 -3.19 -11.60 6.18
CA TYR A 4 -2.53 -10.87 5.08
C TYR A 4 -1.08 -11.31 4.83
N ALA A 5 -0.60 -12.35 5.53
CA ALA A 5 0.76 -12.86 5.33
C ALA A 5 1.02 -13.37 3.89
N PRO A 6 0.05 -14.02 3.20
CA PRO A 6 0.22 -14.37 1.79
C PRO A 6 0.41 -13.16 0.87
N LEU A 7 -0.36 -12.08 1.12
CA LEU A 7 -0.26 -10.83 0.37
C LEU A 7 1.07 -10.13 0.62
N ALA A 8 1.50 -10.02 1.89
CA ALA A 8 2.81 -9.47 2.23
C ALA A 8 3.95 -10.26 1.55
N SER A 9 3.88 -11.59 1.60
CA SER A 9 4.86 -12.46 0.95
C SER A 9 4.86 -12.31 -0.58
N PHE A 10 3.69 -12.11 -1.19
CA PHE A 10 3.55 -11.82 -2.61
C PHE A 10 4.23 -10.49 -2.96
N LEU A 11 3.92 -9.41 -2.24
CA LEU A 11 4.51 -8.09 -2.45
C LEU A 11 6.04 -8.09 -2.29
N ARG A 12 6.56 -8.77 -1.26
CA ARG A 12 8.02 -8.91 -1.03
C ARG A 12 8.77 -9.58 -2.18
N ARG A 13 8.10 -10.43 -2.96
CA ARG A 13 8.68 -11.09 -4.13
C ARG A 13 8.67 -10.21 -5.38
N GLN A 14 7.96 -9.08 -5.35
CA GLN A 14 7.86 -8.19 -6.50
C GLN A 14 9.13 -7.36 -6.66
N LYS A 15 9.69 -7.39 -7.87
CA LYS A 15 10.86 -6.58 -8.24
C LYS A 15 10.50 -5.13 -8.56
N ARG A 16 9.22 -4.87 -8.87
CA ARG A 16 8.72 -3.53 -9.22
C ARG A 16 8.56 -2.67 -7.97
N ALA A 17 8.73 -1.36 -8.16
CA ALA A 17 8.45 -0.39 -7.09
C ALA A 17 6.95 -0.16 -6.91
N GLU A 18 6.14 -0.47 -7.92
CA GLU A 18 4.72 -0.20 -7.96
C GLU A 18 3.99 -1.46 -8.42
N VAL A 19 2.94 -1.84 -7.71
CA VAL A 19 2.16 -3.06 -7.95
C VAL A 19 0.68 -2.75 -7.80
N ASP A 20 -0.04 -2.75 -8.91
CA ASP A 20 -1.49 -2.66 -8.93
C ASP A 20 -2.14 -4.04 -8.76
N LEU A 21 -3.02 -4.16 -7.77
CA LEU A 21 -3.83 -5.36 -7.58
C LEU A 21 -5.30 -4.99 -7.48
N THR A 22 -6.16 -5.71 -8.19
CA THR A 22 -7.61 -5.58 -7.97
C THR A 22 -8.00 -6.24 -6.65
N PHE A 23 -9.16 -5.85 -6.10
CA PHE A 23 -9.72 -6.51 -4.92
C PHE A 23 -9.82 -8.03 -5.12
N ARG A 24 -10.23 -8.46 -6.32
CA ARG A 24 -10.31 -9.87 -6.69
C ARG A 24 -8.95 -10.57 -6.74
N ASP A 25 -7.89 -9.89 -7.17
CA ASP A 25 -6.53 -10.45 -7.12
C ASP A 25 -6.04 -10.62 -5.69
N ILE A 26 -6.32 -9.62 -4.85
CA ILE A 26 -5.99 -9.67 -3.42
C ILE A 26 -6.73 -10.84 -2.74
N GLU A 27 -8.02 -11.03 -3.03
CA GLU A 27 -8.81 -12.14 -2.50
C GLU A 27 -8.24 -13.50 -2.90
N ARG A 28 -7.80 -13.64 -4.16
CA ARG A 28 -7.11 -14.85 -4.64
C ARG A 28 -5.79 -15.10 -3.91
N ILE A 29 -5.00 -14.06 -3.66
CA ILE A 29 -3.70 -14.17 -2.97
C ILE A 29 -3.90 -14.52 -1.49
N VAL A 30 -4.86 -13.86 -0.83
CA VAL A 30 -5.19 -14.08 0.58
C VAL A 30 -5.95 -15.40 0.80
N GLY A 31 -6.58 -15.94 -0.24
CA GLY A 31 -7.38 -17.17 -0.17
C GLY A 31 -8.72 -16.95 0.55
N GLY A 32 -9.30 -15.76 0.42
CA GLY A 32 -10.55 -15.40 1.08
C GLY A 32 -11.12 -14.08 0.59
N ILE A 33 -12.38 -13.82 0.92
CA ILE A 33 -13.12 -12.64 0.47
C ILE A 33 -12.74 -11.42 1.33
N LEU A 34 -12.58 -10.27 0.69
CA LEU A 34 -12.34 -9.00 1.36
C LEU A 34 -13.62 -8.56 2.08
N PRO A 35 -13.51 -8.05 3.33
CA PRO A 35 -14.68 -7.54 4.03
C PRO A 35 -15.21 -6.28 3.31
N LYS A 36 -16.49 -5.94 3.54
CA LYS A 36 -17.09 -4.70 3.02
C LYS A 36 -16.30 -3.44 3.38
N ALA A 37 -15.57 -3.46 4.50
CA ALA A 37 -14.68 -2.39 4.92
C ALA A 37 -13.55 -2.10 3.92
N ALA A 38 -13.17 -3.06 3.06
CA ALA A 38 -12.19 -2.85 1.99
C ALA A 38 -12.63 -1.81 0.94
N ALA A 39 -13.92 -1.46 0.89
CA ALA A 39 -14.41 -0.36 0.07
C ALA A 39 -14.16 1.03 0.68
N VAL A 40 -13.53 1.12 1.86
CA VAL A 40 -13.20 2.37 2.54
C VAL A 40 -11.70 2.60 2.45
N ASP A 41 -11.28 3.76 1.96
CA ASP A 41 -9.85 4.08 1.77
C ASP A 41 -9.05 3.94 3.08
N GLY A 42 -9.63 4.37 4.21
CA GLY A 42 -9.04 4.27 5.54
C GLY A 42 -8.85 2.84 6.06
N TRP A 43 -9.45 1.83 5.41
CA TRP A 43 -9.18 0.42 5.72
C TRP A 43 -7.79 -0.02 5.25
N TRP A 44 -7.32 0.57 4.14
CA TRP A 44 -6.03 0.25 3.50
C TRP A 44 -4.93 1.24 3.91
N ARG A 45 -5.25 2.54 3.90
CA ARG A 45 -4.28 3.58 4.28
C ARG A 45 -4.03 3.51 5.78
N SER A 46 -2.76 3.53 6.17
CA SER A 46 -2.37 3.70 7.56
C SER A 46 -2.36 5.20 7.86
N ASP A 47 -3.22 5.63 8.78
CA ASP A 47 -3.16 6.98 9.33
C ASP A 47 -2.20 6.98 10.52
N PRO A 48 -1.13 7.80 10.54
CA PRO A 48 -0.20 7.86 11.66
C PRO A 48 -0.85 8.34 12.97
N SER A 49 -2.01 9.00 12.90
CA SER A 49 -2.82 9.40 14.06
C SER A 49 -3.89 8.37 14.45
N GLY A 50 -4.07 7.33 13.65
CA GLY A 50 -5.09 6.30 13.83
C GLY A 50 -4.58 4.99 14.45
N PRO A 51 -5.49 4.07 14.78
CA PRO A 51 -5.11 2.74 15.23
C PRO A 51 -4.42 1.96 14.11
N VAL A 52 -3.22 1.43 14.41
CA VAL A 52 -2.49 0.55 13.49
C VAL A 52 -3.20 -0.78 13.36
N MET A 53 -3.73 -1.06 12.18
CA MET A 53 -4.43 -2.31 11.90
C MET A 53 -3.44 -3.40 11.47
N PRO A 54 -3.74 -4.70 11.71
CA PRO A 54 -2.83 -5.79 11.34
C PRO A 54 -2.44 -5.84 9.85
N GLN A 55 -3.32 -5.39 8.95
CA GLN A 55 -2.99 -5.26 7.53
C GLN A 55 -1.92 -4.21 7.25
N HIS A 56 -1.91 -3.09 7.99
CA HIS A 56 -0.92 -2.02 7.83
C HIS A 56 0.47 -2.53 8.18
N ILE A 57 0.58 -3.30 9.26
CA ILE A 57 1.84 -3.94 9.68
C ILE A 57 2.33 -4.91 8.61
N ALA A 58 1.43 -5.70 8.01
CA ALA A 58 1.79 -6.67 6.97
C ALA A 58 2.35 -5.98 5.70
N PHE A 59 1.80 -4.83 5.32
CA PHE A 59 2.30 -4.07 4.15
C PHE A 59 3.63 -3.37 4.48
N ALA A 60 3.74 -2.78 5.67
CA ALA A 60 4.96 -2.15 6.15
C ALA A 60 6.13 -3.16 6.26
N ASP A 61 5.89 -4.37 6.79
CA ASP A 61 6.89 -5.46 6.81
C ASP A 61 7.31 -5.90 5.41
N ALA A 62 6.39 -5.79 4.44
CA ALA A 62 6.70 -6.03 3.03
C ALA A 62 7.48 -4.88 2.37
N GLY A 63 7.58 -3.71 3.03
CA GLY A 63 8.18 -2.50 2.49
C GLY A 63 7.28 -1.75 1.52
N PHE A 64 5.95 -1.90 1.62
CA PHE A 64 4.98 -1.24 0.74
C PHE A 64 3.96 -0.42 1.54
N VAL A 65 3.51 0.68 0.94
CA VAL A 65 2.31 1.41 1.36
C VAL A 65 1.17 1.08 0.41
N ALA A 66 -0.06 1.06 0.92
CA ALA A 66 -1.26 0.76 0.15
C ALA A 66 -2.04 2.04 -0.17
N GLU A 67 -2.25 2.29 -1.46
CA GLU A 67 -3.06 3.40 -1.98
C GLU A 67 -4.29 2.83 -2.68
N PRO A 68 -5.45 2.80 -1.99
CA PRO A 68 -6.68 2.27 -2.57
C PRO A 68 -7.28 3.24 -3.58
N GLN A 69 -7.68 2.71 -4.73
CA GLN A 69 -8.58 3.34 -5.70
C GLN A 69 -9.93 2.64 -5.62
N THR A 70 -10.74 3.01 -4.63
CA THR A 70 -12.05 2.38 -4.36
C THR A 70 -13.01 2.45 -5.54
N ARG A 71 -12.98 3.52 -6.35
CA ARG A 71 -13.78 3.61 -7.59
C ARG A 71 -13.41 2.57 -8.64
N ALA A 72 -12.15 2.15 -8.67
CA ALA A 72 -11.62 1.17 -9.62
C ALA A 72 -11.43 -0.22 -8.97
N GLU A 73 -11.87 -0.39 -7.72
CA GLU A 73 -11.70 -1.63 -6.93
C GLU A 73 -10.27 -2.18 -7.00
N THR A 74 -9.30 -1.28 -6.94
CA THR A 74 -7.86 -1.58 -7.03
C THR A 74 -7.12 -0.98 -5.86
N VAL A 75 -5.99 -1.58 -5.53
CA VAL A 75 -5.02 -1.06 -4.57
C VAL A 75 -3.68 -0.98 -5.26
N HIS A 76 -3.13 0.23 -5.31
CA HIS A 76 -1.80 0.49 -5.80
C HIS A 76 -0.84 0.39 -4.62
N PHE A 77 0.05 -0.60 -4.67
CA PHE A 77 1.08 -0.78 -3.66
C PHE A 77 2.37 -0.12 -4.11
N VAL A 78 2.84 0.86 -3.36
CA VAL A 78 4.09 1.60 -3.64
C VAL A 78 5.15 1.16 -2.65
N ARG A 79 6.31 0.74 -3.16
CA ARG A 79 7.45 0.35 -2.34
C ARG A 79 8.04 1.59 -1.69
N LEU A 80 8.17 1.54 -0.37
CA LEU A 80 8.90 2.51 0.42
C LEU A 80 10.38 2.26 0.21
N ASP A 81 10.91 2.78 -0.90
CA ASP A 81 12.33 2.75 -1.17
C ASP A 81 12.99 3.94 -0.46
N PRO A 82 13.85 3.73 0.55
CA PRO A 82 14.48 4.83 1.28
C PRO A 82 15.38 5.69 0.38
N ALA A 83 15.85 5.18 -0.77
CA ALA A 83 16.61 5.99 -1.72
C ALA A 83 15.70 6.84 -2.63
N ARG A 84 14.44 6.44 -2.86
CA ARG A 84 13.47 7.22 -3.64
C ARG A 84 12.79 8.32 -2.82
N SER A 85 12.63 8.13 -1.51
CA SER A 85 12.05 9.14 -0.62
C SER A 85 12.84 10.46 -0.59
N ILE A 86 14.15 10.41 -0.83
CA ILE A 86 14.98 11.63 -0.95
C ILE A 86 14.68 12.33 -2.29
N SER A 87 14.56 11.59 -3.40
CA SER A 87 14.32 12.18 -4.73
C SER A 87 12.92 12.77 -4.93
N ASP A 88 11.89 12.28 -4.23
CA ASP A 88 10.55 12.87 -4.29
C ASP A 88 10.43 14.12 -3.39
N ALA A 89 11.08 14.09 -2.21
CA ALA A 89 11.19 15.25 -1.34
C ALA A 89 12.00 16.39 -1.99
N GLU A 90 13.08 16.07 -2.70
CA GLU A 90 13.90 17.05 -3.43
C GLU A 90 13.13 17.67 -4.62
N LYS A 91 12.16 16.96 -5.20
CA LYS A 91 11.25 17.50 -6.23
C LYS A 91 10.14 18.40 -5.70
N ALA A 92 9.78 18.26 -4.42
CA ALA A 92 8.77 19.10 -3.78
C ALA A 92 9.35 20.47 -3.37
N GLU A 93 10.63 20.52 -3.00
CA GLU A 93 11.31 21.74 -2.56
C GLU A 93 11.69 22.68 -3.73
N ASP A 94 11.93 22.13 -4.94
CA ASP A 94 12.26 22.91 -6.15
C ASP A 94 11.08 23.72 -6.73
N ARG A 95 9.84 23.47 -6.28
CA ARG A 95 8.65 24.24 -6.72
C ARG A 95 8.33 25.46 -5.88
N SER A 96 9.10 25.74 -4.82
CA SER A 96 8.83 26.86 -3.91
C SER A 96 9.76 28.06 -4.10
N GLY A 97 10.67 28.04 -5.07
CA GLY A 97 11.57 29.16 -5.34
C GLY A 97 11.64 29.52 -6.81
N THR A 98 10.79 30.46 -7.26
CA THR A 98 11.16 31.48 -8.26
C THR A 98 10.07 32.56 -8.34
N SER A 99 10.47 33.76 -7.88
CA SER A 99 10.04 35.13 -8.22
C SER A 99 8.61 35.60 -7.97
#